data_AF-A0A7K0R3W3-F1
#
_entry.id   AF-A0A7K0R3W3-F1
#
_cell.length_a   1.000
_cell.length_b   1.000
_cell.length_c   1.000
_cell.angle_alpha   90.00
_cell.angle_beta   90.00
_cell.angle_gamma   90.00
#
_symmetry.space_group_name_H-M   'P 1'
#
loop_
_entity.id
_entity.type
_entity.pdbx_description
1 polymer ?
#
loop_
_entity_poly.entity_id
_entity_poly.type
_entity_poly.pdbx_seq_one_letter_code
_entity_poly.pdbx_strand_id
1 'polypeptide(L)' 'MTSLKEQLHADLTTSMKARDALTSSTLRMALTAITNEEVAGKEARVLSDEDVLTVLG' A
#
# COMPACT_ATOMS: atom_id res chain seq x y z
N MET A 1 16.41 -3.96 4.06
CA MET A 1 15.66 -3.59 2.84
C MET A 1 14.24 -3.33 3.31
N THR A 2 13.80 -2.08 3.27
CA THR A 2 12.43 -1.72 3.67
C THR A 2 11.47 -2.26 2.62
N SER A 3 10.45 -3.01 3.05
CA SER A 3 9.44 -3.50 2.11
C SER A 3 8.69 -2.32 1.49
N LEU A 4 8.25 -2.46 0.25
CA LEU A 4 7.48 -1.44 -0.47
C LEU A 4 6.22 -1.04 0.31
N LYS A 5 5.66 -1.99 1.07
CA LYS A 5 4.52 -1.77 1.98
C LYS A 5 4.87 -0.84 3.15
N GLU A 6 6.04 -1.03 3.78
CA GLU A 6 6.52 -0.11 4.83
C GLU A 6 6.74 1.29 4.27
N GLN A 7 7.24 1.40 3.05
CA GLN A 7 7.46 2.68 2.39
C GLN A 7 6.14 3.41 2.11
N LEU A 8 5.11 2.70 1.61
CA LEU A 8 3.76 3.24 1.42
C LEU A 8 3.13 3.73 2.73
N HIS A 9 3.35 3.02 3.85
CA HIS A 9 2.91 3.47 5.17
C HIS A 9 3.64 4.74 5.65
N ALA A 10 4.95 4.83 5.39
CA ALA A 10 5.75 6.02 5.70
C ALA A 10 5.30 7.22 4.87
N ASP A 11 5.02 7.03 3.59
CA ASP A 11 4.53 8.06 2.68
C ASP A 11 3.11 8.52 3.04
N LEU A 12 2.25 7.59 3.50
CA LEU A 12 0.93 7.95 4.02
C LEU A 12 1.05 8.84 5.25
N THR A 13 1.97 8.51 6.17
CA THR A 13 2.22 9.32 7.35
C THR A 13 2.77 10.70 6.98
N THR A 14 3.66 10.75 5.99
CA THR A 14 4.26 12.00 5.49
C THR A 14 3.23 12.89 4.81
N SER A 15 2.39 12.33 3.93
CA SER A 15 1.30 13.05 3.27
C SER A 15 0.25 13.55 4.26
N MET A 16 -0.08 12.75 5.29
CA MET A 16 -0.96 13.19 6.38
C MET A 16 -0.37 14.37 7.16
N LYS A 17 0.94 14.36 7.46
CA LYS A 17 1.64 15.48 8.11
C LYS A 17 1.68 16.72 7.23
N ALA A 18 1.88 16.54 5.92
CA ALA A 18 1.86 17.62 4.92
C ALA A 18 0.44 18.14 4.62
N ARG A 19 -0.61 17.51 5.18
CA ARG A 19 -2.03 17.79 4.87
C ARG A 19 -2.36 17.65 3.39
N ASP A 20 -1.63 16.78 2.70
CA ASP A 20 -1.86 16.46 1.30
C ASP A 20 -3.01 15.45 1.20
N ALA A 21 -4.23 15.98 1.00
CA ALA A 21 -5.44 15.18 0.90
C ALA A 21 -5.46 14.28 -0.34
N LEU A 22 -4.92 14.76 -1.46
CA LEU A 22 -4.88 14.00 -2.71
C LEU A 22 -3.95 12.79 -2.57
N THR A 23 -2.72 13.04 -2.17
CA THR A 23 -1.71 11.98 -2.01
C THR A 23 -2.13 10.99 -0.93
N SER A 24 -2.66 11.46 0.21
CA SER A 24 -3.13 10.54 1.26
C SER A 24 -4.35 9.72 0.86
N SER A 25 -5.24 10.23 -0.02
CA SER A 25 -6.36 9.47 -0.56
C SER A 25 -5.86 8.36 -1.50
N THR A 26 -4.95 8.71 -2.41
CA THR A 26 -4.34 7.75 -3.35
C THR A 26 -3.58 6.65 -2.62
N LEU A 27 -2.76 7.01 -1.62
CA LEU A 27 -2.00 6.05 -0.82
C LEU A 27 -2.90 5.11 -0.01
N ARG A 28 -4.02 5.61 0.54
CA ARG A 28 -5.01 4.74 1.22
C ARG A 28 -5.69 3.77 0.27
N MET A 29 -6.04 4.22 -0.94
CA MET A 29 -6.61 3.34 -1.96
C MET A 29 -5.60 2.26 -2.37
N ALA A 30 -4.34 2.62 -2.61
CA ALA A 30 -3.27 1.67 -2.91
C ALA A 30 -3.08 0.63 -1.79
N LEU A 31 -2.99 1.07 -0.53
CA LEU A 31 -2.91 0.17 0.63
C LEU A 31 -4.11 -0.76 0.74
N THR A 32 -5.31 -0.28 0.42
CA THR A 32 -6.53 -1.09 0.43
C THR A 32 -6.54 -2.12 -0.70
N ALA A 33 -6.08 -1.75 -1.90
CA ALA A 33 -5.94 -2.68 -3.03
C ALA A 33 -4.95 -3.80 -2.69
N ILE A 34 -3.80 -3.44 -2.08
CA ILE A 34 -2.81 -4.39 -1.57
C ILE A 34 -3.46 -5.31 -0.54
N THR A 35 -4.08 -4.79 0.52
CA THR A 35 -4.72 -5.63 1.55
C THR A 35 -5.83 -6.52 0.99
N ASN A 36 -6.60 -6.04 0.01
CA ASN A 36 -7.59 -6.85 -0.69
C ASN A 36 -6.93 -8.01 -1.45
N GLU A 37 -5.84 -7.77 -2.15
CA GLU A 37 -5.10 -8.82 -2.86
C GLU A 37 -4.44 -9.81 -1.88
N GLU A 38 -4.00 -9.35 -0.70
CA GLU A 38 -3.47 -10.23 0.36
C GLU A 38 -4.51 -11.25 0.82
N VAL A 39 -5.79 -10.89 0.86
CA VAL A 39 -6.90 -11.73 1.34
C VAL A 39 -7.79 -12.27 0.23
N ALA A 40 -7.57 -11.89 -1.03
CA ALA A 40 -8.31 -12.40 -2.19
C ALA A 40 -8.01 -13.88 -2.45
N GLY A 41 -6.86 -14.37 -1.96
CA GLY A 41 -6.54 -15.79 -1.94
C GLY A 41 -7.39 -16.58 -0.93
N LYS A 42 -7.25 -17.90 -0.96
CA LYS A 42 -7.89 -18.78 0.03
C LYS A 42 -7.37 -18.56 1.46
N GLU A 43 -6.21 -17.92 1.59
CA GLU A 43 -5.58 -17.56 2.86
C GLU A 43 -4.93 -16.17 2.73
N ALA A 44 -4.86 -15.44 3.85
CA ALA A 44 -4.18 -14.16 3.92
C ALA A 44 -2.68 -14.36 3.70
N ARG A 45 -2.14 -13.92 2.56
CA ARG A 45 -0.72 -13.99 2.24
C ARG A 45 -0.09 -12.60 2.31
N VAL A 46 1.13 -12.53 2.83
CA VAL A 46 1.91 -11.28 2.78
C VAL A 46 2.38 -11.09 1.34
N LEU A 47 1.96 -10.00 0.70
CA LEU A 47 2.42 -9.66 -0.64
C LEU A 47 3.89 -9.21 -0.59
N SER A 48 4.69 -9.72 -1.52
CA SER A 48 6.04 -9.23 -1.74
C SER A 48 6.03 -7.92 -2.52
N ASP A 49 7.17 -7.23 -2.60
CA ASP A 49 7.30 -5.98 -3.34
C ASP A 49 6.91 -6.14 -4.83
N GLU A 50 7.17 -7.30 -5.43
CA GLU A 50 6.77 -7.63 -6.80
C GLU A 50 5.25 -7.78 -6.94
N ASP A 51 4.59 -8.40 -5.95
CA ASP A 51 3.14 -8.54 -5.99
C ASP A 51 2.44 -7.17 -5.80
N VAL A 52 2.99 -6.30 -4.94
CA VAL A 52 2.50 -4.93 -4.78
C VAL A 52 2.66 -4.14 -6.08
N LEU A 53 3.78 -4.30 -6.78
CA LEU A 53 3.98 -3.71 -8.10
C LEU A 53 2.95 -4.22 -9.12
N THR A 54 2.61 -5.50 -9.03
CA THR A 54 1.59 -6.14 -9.89
C THR A 54 0.19 -5.63 -9.62
N VAL A 55 -0.16 -5.30 -8.38
CA VAL A 55 -1.47 -4.71 -8.01
C VAL A 55 -1.60 -3.26 -8.49
N LEU A 56 -0.48 -2.53 -8.58
CA LEU A 56 -0.45 -1.13 -9.01
C LEU A 56 -0.24 -0.96 -10.52
N GLY A 57 0.07 -2.04 -11.25
CA GLY A 57 0.41 -2.07 -12.67
C GLY A 57 -0.74 -2.44 -13.59
#